data_AF-A0A8H4TS06-F1
#
_entry.id   AF-A0A8H4TS06-F1
#
_cell.length_a   1.000
_cell.length_b   1.000
_cell.length_c   1.000
_cell.angle_alpha   90.00
_cell.angle_beta   90.00
_cell.angle_gamma   90.00
#
_symmetry.space_group_name_H-M   'P 1'
#
loop_
_entity.id
_entity.type
_entity.pdbx_description
1 polymer ?
#
loop_
_entity_poly.entity_id
_entity_poly.type
_entity_poly.pdbx_seq_one_letter_code
_entity_poly.pdbx_strand_id
1 'polypeptide(L)'
;TVKIATTKTLTNPLFLGYSSTSKPDYVYYEFNTQFGNPFAKEHNILSPGAGCEKFDCAANDASCYSTPSMKKVYGCPSPVNV
;
A
#
# COMPACT_ATOMS: atom_id res chain seq x y z
N THR A 1 1.83 0.80 -10.16
CA THR A 1 2.60 1.03 -8.91
C THR A 1 3.03 2.47 -8.81
N VAL A 2 2.90 3.07 -7.64
CA VAL A 2 3.33 4.43 -7.31
C VAL A 2 4.47 4.36 -6.29
N LYS A 3 5.52 5.18 -6.48
CA LYS A 3 6.66 5.29 -5.56
C LYS A 3 6.58 6.63 -4.84
N ILE A 4 6.76 6.62 -3.52
CA ILE A 4 6.65 7.80 -2.69
C ILE A 4 7.95 7.96 -1.91
N ALA A 5 8.67 9.05 -2.16
CA ALA A 5 9.95 9.33 -1.52
C ALA A 5 10.08 10.82 -1.21
N THR A 6 11.00 11.13 -0.28
CA THR A 6 11.36 12.50 0.09
C THR A 6 12.50 13.08 -0.76
N THR A 7 13.05 12.29 -1.68
CA THR A 7 14.15 12.70 -2.57
C THR A 7 13.76 12.56 -4.04
N LYS A 8 14.33 13.43 -4.89
CA LYS A 8 14.11 13.40 -6.35
C LYS A 8 14.63 12.13 -7.00
N THR A 9 15.66 11.51 -6.41
CA THR A 9 16.27 10.26 -6.88
C THR A 9 15.50 9.02 -6.42
N LEU A 10 14.38 9.18 -5.70
CA LEU A 10 13.57 8.09 -5.17
C LEU A 10 14.40 7.13 -4.29
N THR A 11 15.19 7.70 -3.39
CA THR A 11 15.97 6.91 -2.43
C THR A 11 15.04 6.36 -1.35
N ASN A 12 15.13 5.06 -1.11
CA ASN A 12 14.34 4.29 -0.15
C ASN A 12 12.82 4.57 -0.17
N PRO A 13 12.13 4.45 -1.32
CA PRO A 13 10.72 4.83 -1.41
C PRO A 13 9.80 3.84 -0.69
N LEU A 14 8.68 4.38 -0.22
CA LEU A 14 7.47 3.62 0.07
C LEU A 14 6.74 3.29 -1.26
N PHE A 15 6.16 2.10 -1.36
CA PHE A 15 5.50 1.64 -2.59
C PHE A 15 4.01 1.42 -2.38
N LEU A 16 3.23 1.92 -3.33
CA LEU A 16 1.82 1.60 -3.51
C LEU A 16 1.66 0.74 -4.76
N GLY A 17 1.43 -0.55 -4.58
CA GLY A 17 1.06 -1.47 -5.64
C GLY A 17 -0.45 -1.41 -5.89
N TYR A 18 -0.86 -1.45 -7.15
CA TYR A 18 -2.25 -1.71 -7.52
C TYR A 18 -2.32 -2.52 -8.81
N SER A 19 -3.35 -3.35 -8.93
CA SER A 19 -3.67 -4.12 -10.13
C SER A 19 -5.18 -4.38 -10.18
N SER A 20 -5.69 -4.78 -11.33
CA SER A 20 -7.10 -5.12 -11.51
C SER A 20 -7.26 -6.43 -12.27
N THR A 21 -8.27 -7.22 -11.92
CA THR A 21 -8.70 -8.40 -12.66
C THR A 21 -10.11 -8.19 -13.19
N SER A 22 -10.44 -8.78 -14.33
CA SER A 22 -11.78 -8.68 -14.92
C SER A 22 -12.73 -9.81 -14.50
N LYS A 23 -12.21 -10.92 -13.97
CA LYS A 23 -12.99 -12.08 -13.49
C LYS A 23 -12.26 -12.79 -12.33
N PRO A 24 -12.67 -12.60 -11.05
CA PRO A 24 -13.70 -11.65 -10.62
C PRO A 24 -13.25 -10.19 -10.83
N ASP A 25 -14.20 -9.26 -10.92
CA ASP A 25 -13.93 -7.84 -11.17
C ASP A 25 -13.47 -7.13 -9.89
N TYR A 26 -12.16 -7.08 -9.68
CA TYR A 26 -11.54 -6.66 -8.41
C TYR A 26 -10.34 -5.76 -8.68
N VAL A 27 -10.12 -4.82 -7.77
CA VAL A 27 -8.88 -4.04 -7.64
C VAL A 27 -8.12 -4.56 -6.44
N TYR A 28 -6.85 -4.87 -6.63
CA TYR A 28 -5.93 -5.27 -5.57
C TYR A 28 -4.97 -4.13 -5.28
N TYR A 29 -4.61 -3.96 -4.02
CA TYR A 29 -3.72 -2.89 -3.57
C TYR A 29 -2.82 -3.35 -2.44
N GLU A 30 -1.61 -2.79 -2.43
CA GLU A 30 -0.53 -3.18 -1.54
C GLU A 30 0.22 -1.93 -1.07
N PHE A 31 0.43 -1.82 0.24
CA PHE A 31 1.28 -0.78 0.82
C PHE A 31 2.59 -1.40 1.34
N ASN A 32 3.68 -1.21 0.59
CA ASN A 32 4.88 -2.05 0.66
C ASN A 32 6.14 -1.26 1.05
N THR A 33 6.91 -1.80 2.00
CA THR A 33 8.14 -1.20 2.55
C THR A 33 9.43 -1.93 2.21
N GLN A 34 9.39 -2.88 1.26
CA GLN A 34 10.54 -3.66 0.76
C GLN A 34 11.75 -2.79 0.42
N PHE A 35 11.50 -1.61 -0.15
CA PHE A 35 12.54 -0.69 -0.58
C PHE A 35 12.74 0.47 0.38
N GLY A 36 11.98 0.55 1.47
CA GLY A 36 12.03 1.62 2.46
C GLY A 36 10.66 2.21 2.79
N ASN A 37 10.65 3.09 3.78
CA ASN A 37 9.51 3.94 4.12
C ASN A 37 10.03 5.21 4.79
N PRO A 38 10.14 6.33 4.06
CA PRO A 38 10.61 7.58 4.65
C PRO A 38 9.57 8.20 5.61
N PHE A 39 8.34 7.68 5.64
CA PHE A 39 7.23 8.11 6.48
C PHE A 39 6.93 7.11 7.61
N ALA A 40 7.86 6.21 7.94
CA ALA A 40 7.62 5.16 8.94
C ALA A 40 7.25 5.68 10.34
N LYS A 41 7.66 6.91 10.67
CA LYS A 41 7.35 7.57 11.95
C LYS A 41 5.98 8.26 11.95
N GLU A 42 5.34 8.32 10.79
CA GLU A 42 4.04 8.96 10.60
C GLU A 42 2.93 7.91 10.53
N HIS A 43 1.70 8.35 10.74
CA HIS A 43 0.51 7.57 10.49
C HIS A 43 0.17 7.59 9.00
N ASN A 44 0.25 6.44 8.33
CA ASN A 44 -0.03 6.33 6.90
C ASN A 44 -1.27 5.47 6.65
N ILE A 45 -2.17 5.97 5.80
CA ILE A 45 -3.42 5.29 5.46
C ILE A 45 -3.48 5.06 3.94
N LEU A 46 -3.81 3.83 3.54
CA LEU A 46 -4.20 3.48 2.18
C LEU A 46 -5.57 2.81 2.21
N SER A 47 -6.57 3.41 1.56
CA SER A 47 -7.94 2.91 1.56
C SER A 47 -8.56 2.98 0.16
N PRO A 48 -9.28 1.92 -0.28
CA PRO A 48 -10.07 1.95 -1.50
C PRO A 48 -11.44 2.65 -1.33
N GLY A 49 -11.71 3.22 -0.16
CA GLY A 49 -13.04 3.66 0.27
C GLY A 49 -13.70 2.70 1.27
N ALA A 50 -15.00 2.90 1.50
CA ALA A 50 -15.78 2.09 2.44
C ALA A 50 -16.06 0.68 1.92
N GLY A 51 -16.22 -0.28 2.83
CA GLY A 51 -16.64 -1.65 2.51
C GLY A 51 -15.50 -2.64 2.21
N CYS A 52 -14.25 -2.19 2.22
CA CYS A 52 -13.07 -3.01 1.98
C CYS A 52 -11.97 -2.74 3.01
N GLU A 53 -11.00 -3.65 3.11
CA GLU A 53 -9.88 -3.50 4.03
C GLU A 53 -9.01 -2.28 3.69
N LYS A 54 -8.39 -1.66 4.68
CA LYS A 54 -7.44 -0.57 4.47
C LYS A 54 -6.15 -0.88 5.20
N PHE A 55 -5.05 -0.37 4.68
CA PHE A 55 -3.86 -0.20 5.52
C PHE A 55 -4.07 1.05 6.35
N ASP A 56 -4.07 0.88 7.66
CA ASP A 56 -4.20 1.96 8.64
C ASP A 56 -3.02 1.84 9.61
N CYS A 57 -1.85 2.28 9.14
CA CYS A 57 -0.58 1.94 9.75
C CYS A 57 -0.12 3.04 10.70
N ALA A 58 -0.24 2.77 12.00
CA ALA A 58 0.22 3.68 13.04
C ALA A 58 1.71 4.03 12.90
N ALA A 59 2.10 5.17 13.49
CA ALA A 59 3.49 5.58 13.59
C ALA A 59 4.37 4.46 14.16
N ASN A 60 5.45 4.13 13.45
CA ASN A 60 6.42 3.08 13.75
C ASN A 60 5.87 1.63 13.73
N ASP A 61 4.65 1.41 13.27
CA ASP A 61 4.11 0.05 13.10
C ASP A 61 4.56 -0.56 11.77
N ALA A 62 5.80 -1.06 11.73
CA ALA A 62 6.35 -1.74 10.56
C ALA A 62 5.56 -3.01 10.20
N SER A 63 4.89 -3.63 11.18
CA SER A 63 4.16 -4.88 10.97
C SER A 63 2.87 -4.68 10.17
N CYS A 64 2.33 -3.46 10.11
CA CYS A 64 1.13 -3.13 9.33
C CYS A 64 1.36 -3.28 7.82
N TYR A 65 2.54 -2.90 7.32
CA TYR A 65 2.85 -2.87 5.89
C TYR A 65 3.14 -4.26 5.29
N SER A 66 3.07 -4.35 3.97
CA SER A 66 3.56 -5.49 3.20
C SER A 66 5.09 -5.48 3.12
N THR A 67 5.70 -6.65 3.29
CA THR A 67 7.14 -6.88 3.13
C THR A 67 7.39 -8.12 2.28
N PRO A 68 8.62 -8.37 1.79
CA PRO A 68 8.91 -9.58 1.03
C PRO A 68 8.66 -10.88 1.80
N SER A 69 8.91 -10.87 3.11
CA SER A 69 8.70 -12.03 4.01
C SER A 69 7.27 -12.15 4.51
N MET A 70 6.51 -11.05 4.55
CA MET A 70 5.12 -10.99 4.98
C MET A 70 4.32 -10.15 4.00
N LYS A 71 3.94 -10.77 2.88
CA LYS A 71 3.14 -10.09 1.86
C LYS A 71 1.72 -9.85 2.35
N LYS A 72 1.25 -8.61 2.16
CA LYS A 72 -0.13 -8.21 2.42
C LYS A 72 -0.68 -7.50 1.19
N VAL A 73 -1.68 -8.12 0.55
CA VAL A 73 -2.37 -7.54 -0.60
C VAL A 73 -3.85 -7.66 -0.31
N TYR A 74 -4.55 -6.53 -0.33
CA TYR A 74 -5.99 -6.50 -0.13
C TYR A 74 -6.69 -6.38 -1.47
N GLY A 75 -7.86 -6.99 -1.58
CA GLY A 75 -8.71 -6.93 -2.77
C GLY A 75 -10.03 -6.25 -2.42
N CYS A 76 -10.55 -5.45 -3.35
CA CYS A 76 -11.85 -4.82 -3.25
C CYS A 76 -12.60 -4.95 -4.59
N PRO A 77 -13.91 -5.24 -4.60
CA PRO A 77 -14.71 -5.24 -5.82
C PRO A 77 -14.56 -3.92 -6.58
N SER A 78 -14.37 -4.01 -7.89
CA SER A 78 -14.32 -2.84 -8.77
C SER A 78 -15.72 -2.21 -8.90
N PRO A 79 -15.84 -0.89 -9.11
CA PRO A 79 -14.77 0.11 -9.19
C PRO A 79 -14.42 0.72 -7.83
N VAL A 80 -13.13 0.99 -7.62
CA VAL A 80 -12.63 1.76 -6.47
C VAL A 80 -11.47 2.67 -6.86
N ASN A 81 -11.24 3.69 -6.04
CA ASN A 81 -10.06 4.55 -6.14
C ASN A 81 -9.07 4.16 -5.04
N VAL A 82 -7.83 3.91 -5.43
CA VAL A 82 -6.70 3.56 -4.56
C VAL A 82 -5.56 4.51 -4.87
#